data_AF-A0A9N9DNR3-F1
#
_entry.id   AF-A0A9N9DNR3-F1
#
_cell.length_a   1.000
_cell.length_b   1.000
_cell.length_c   1.000
_cell.angle_alpha   90.00
_cell.angle_beta   90.00
_cell.angle_gamma   90.00
#
_symmetry.space_group_name_H-M   'P 1'
#
loop_
_entity.id
_entity.type
_entity.pdbx_description
1 polymer ?
#
loop_
_entity_poly.entity_id
_entity_poly.type
_entity_poly.pdbx_seq_one_letter_code
_entity_poly.pdbx_strand_id
1 'polypeptide(L)'
;RKHDREPEEEDDTEEEFNADRTIIGGGNISWIVNDKNGFLNTLDKDTVQQMFKDTSEEEKETQNEQEIKSLLSKIIMRDINKTKNTLQQYKNHYNTFERVFTLNFVDHMIKLIEGTNLLLEPISEGTYIVSVLGPILDQIFIKHKENWRAKYGETCLKASAKECNTQKEDDNRRSPGKKIDAIITLKEEDEEFSIIEVSGPPLKSDWTHFKGDRMKIIKMLKTLMNRLAEIRPNSNIRMLRLYAMQSYLNQLIIYEFRLKYAEVYTMVEVLKIPFPKSWKDMKESYEIVMGLLKYERLLSESSESIQDFLWSNDNESKTCQ
;
A
#
# COMPACT_ATOMS: atom_id res chain seq x y z
N ARG A 1 29.46 40.40 7.70
CA ARG A 1 28.26 40.30 8.56
C ARG A 1 27.43 39.15 8.00
N LYS A 2 27.50 37.99 8.65
CA LYS A 2 26.58 36.88 8.42
C LYS A 2 25.21 37.30 8.96
N HIS A 3 24.16 37.07 8.19
CA HIS A 3 22.84 36.87 8.76
C HIS A 3 22.38 35.50 8.32
N ASP A 4 22.53 34.56 9.24
CA ASP A 4 21.80 33.31 9.26
C ASP A 4 20.31 33.66 9.41
N ARG A 5 19.48 33.22 8.48
CA ARG A 5 18.03 33.13 8.67
C ARG A 5 17.70 31.66 8.62
N GLU A 6 17.51 31.09 9.81
CA GLU A 6 16.82 29.81 9.97
C GLU A 6 15.42 29.95 9.37
N PRO A 7 14.91 28.97 8.61
CA PRO A 7 13.50 28.92 8.29
C PRO A 7 12.74 28.52 9.56
N GLU A 8 11.89 29.44 10.04
CA GLU A 8 10.90 29.15 11.08
C GLU A 8 10.03 27.98 10.60
N GLU A 9 10.13 26.85 11.30
CA GLU A 9 9.13 25.80 11.26
C GLU A 9 7.86 26.38 11.88
N GLU A 10 6.90 26.79 11.05
CA GLU A 10 5.55 27.09 11.50
C GLU A 10 4.94 25.76 11.99
N ASP A 11 4.84 25.64 13.31
CA ASP A 11 4.03 24.66 14.01
C ASP A 11 2.57 24.86 13.57
N ASP A 12 2.14 24.07 12.56
CA ASP A 12 0.74 23.89 12.15
C ASP A 12 -0.04 23.26 13.31
N THR A 13 -0.36 24.08 14.31
CA THR A 13 -1.18 23.77 15.49
C THR A 13 -2.62 24.26 15.32
N GLU A 14 -3.11 24.34 14.07
CA GLU A 14 -4.51 24.63 13.78
C GLU A 14 -5.35 23.35 13.82
N GLU A 15 -6.16 23.28 14.89
CA GLU A 15 -7.32 22.42 15.12
C GLU A 15 -7.23 21.00 14.52
N GLU A 16 -6.62 20.11 15.29
CA GLU A 16 -6.66 18.67 15.08
C GLU A 16 -8.11 18.16 15.11
N PHE A 17 -8.75 18.15 13.94
CA PHE A 17 -10.02 17.45 13.75
C PHE A 17 -9.79 15.99 14.11
N ASN A 18 -10.38 15.59 15.23
CA ASN A 18 -10.02 14.43 16.05
C ASN A 18 -10.24 13.12 15.28
N ALA A 19 -9.26 12.74 14.44
CA ALA A 19 -9.26 11.52 13.62
C ALA A 19 -9.47 10.27 14.49
N ASP A 20 -9.04 10.32 15.76
CA ASP A 20 -9.21 9.25 16.74
C ASP A 20 -10.68 8.97 17.11
N ARG A 21 -11.63 9.87 16.81
CA ARG A 21 -13.06 9.65 17.08
C ARG A 21 -13.81 8.90 15.98
N THR A 22 -13.28 8.85 14.75
CA THR A 22 -13.98 8.27 13.59
C THR A 22 -13.24 7.10 12.93
N ILE A 23 -12.06 6.74 13.45
CA ILE A 23 -11.22 5.67 12.93
C ILE A 23 -11.06 4.57 13.98
N ILE A 24 -11.65 3.40 13.71
CA ILE A 24 -11.43 2.20 14.52
C ILE A 24 -10.32 1.39 13.86
N GLY A 25 -9.10 1.52 14.38
CA GLY A 25 -7.96 0.69 14.00
C GLY A 25 -7.99 -0.63 14.77
N GLY A 26 -8.41 -1.71 14.12
CA GLY A 26 -8.41 -3.05 14.68
C GLY A 26 -7.39 -3.92 13.96
N GLY A 27 -6.52 -4.59 14.73
CA GLY A 27 -5.65 -5.63 14.20
C GLY A 27 -6.44 -6.72 13.49
N ASN A 28 -5.73 -7.46 12.66
CA ASN A 28 -6.10 -8.69 11.96
C ASN A 28 -7.29 -9.45 12.60
N ILE A 29 -8.31 -9.81 11.81
CA ILE A 29 -9.60 -10.39 12.26
C ILE A 29 -9.42 -11.65 13.13
N SER A 30 -8.23 -12.25 13.13
CA SER A 30 -7.83 -13.37 14.00
C SER A 30 -8.02 -13.13 15.50
N TRP A 31 -8.03 -11.88 16.01
CA TRP A 31 -8.28 -11.64 17.44
C TRP A 31 -9.78 -11.67 17.82
N ILE A 32 -10.70 -11.51 16.85
CA ILE A 32 -12.14 -11.59 17.06
C ILE A 32 -12.59 -13.06 17.21
N VAL A 33 -11.88 -13.97 16.55
CA VAL A 33 -12.20 -15.41 16.51
C VAL A 33 -11.37 -16.21 17.53
N ASN A 34 -11.02 -15.60 18.66
CA ASN A 34 -10.34 -16.32 19.74
C ASN A 34 -11.38 -16.70 20.81
N ASP A 35 -11.66 -18.00 20.93
CA ASP A 35 -12.63 -18.60 21.85
C ASP A 35 -12.36 -18.23 23.34
N LYS A 36 -11.17 -17.68 23.62
CA LYS A 36 -10.72 -17.23 24.94
C LYS A 36 -11.41 -15.96 25.46
N ASN A 37 -12.05 -15.16 24.61
CA ASN A 37 -12.58 -13.85 25.00
C ASN A 37 -14.09 -13.86 25.32
N GLY A 38 -14.77 -15.01 25.21
CA GLY A 38 -16.19 -15.16 25.52
C GLY A 38 -17.17 -14.43 24.58
N PHE A 39 -16.69 -13.57 23.68
CA PHE A 39 -17.50 -12.82 22.71
C PHE A 39 -18.29 -13.73 21.77
N LEU A 40 -17.69 -14.81 21.26
CA LEU A 40 -18.37 -15.77 20.39
C LEU A 40 -19.55 -16.47 21.10
N ASN A 41 -19.50 -16.62 22.43
CA ASN A 41 -20.59 -17.21 23.21
C ASN A 41 -21.80 -16.26 23.37
N THR A 42 -21.66 -15.00 22.99
CA THR A 42 -22.75 -14.01 23.00
C THR A 42 -23.49 -13.89 21.67
N LEU A 43 -22.95 -14.51 20.62
CA LEU A 43 -23.53 -14.54 19.28
C LEU A 43 -24.30 -15.84 19.07
N ASP A 44 -25.28 -15.83 18.17
CA ASP A 44 -26.00 -17.05 17.84
C ASP A 44 -25.07 -18.04 17.11
N LYS A 45 -25.35 -19.33 17.26
CA LYS A 45 -24.50 -20.41 16.72
C LYS A 45 -24.38 -20.37 15.20
N ASP A 46 -25.41 -19.92 14.48
CA ASP A 46 -25.40 -19.84 13.03
C ASP A 46 -24.57 -18.64 12.55
N THR A 47 -24.62 -17.51 13.26
CA THR A 47 -23.70 -16.37 13.04
C THR A 47 -22.26 -16.75 13.35
N VAL A 48 -22.00 -17.48 14.43
CA VAL A 48 -20.65 -17.97 14.77
C VAL A 48 -20.16 -18.96 13.70
N GLN A 49 -21.00 -19.88 13.24
CA GLN A 49 -20.66 -20.80 12.15
C GLN A 49 -20.42 -20.09 10.83
N GLN A 50 -21.22 -19.06 10.50
CA GLN A 50 -21.02 -18.24 9.31
C GLN A 50 -19.72 -17.44 9.41
N MET A 51 -19.41 -16.85 10.57
CA MET A 51 -18.14 -16.17 10.83
C MET A 51 -16.95 -17.12 10.70
N PHE A 52 -17.05 -18.35 11.23
CA PHE A 52 -16.02 -19.37 11.03
C PHE A 52 -15.90 -19.75 9.55
N LYS A 53 -17.02 -19.86 8.83
CA LYS A 53 -17.04 -20.18 7.40
C LYS A 53 -16.37 -19.09 6.57
N ASP A 54 -16.71 -17.82 6.82
CA ASP A 54 -16.14 -16.62 6.20
C ASP A 54 -14.65 -16.42 6.55
N THR A 55 -14.21 -16.92 7.71
CA THR A 55 -12.80 -16.91 8.12
C THR A 55 -12.03 -18.15 7.59
N SER A 56 -12.75 -19.23 7.25
CA SER A 56 -12.21 -20.51 6.78
C SER A 56 -12.22 -20.67 5.25
N GLU A 57 -12.59 -19.63 4.50
CA GLU A 57 -12.18 -19.55 3.09
C GLU A 57 -10.67 -19.30 3.05
N GLU A 58 -9.89 -20.36 3.35
CA GLU A 58 -8.55 -20.50 2.81
C GLU A 58 -8.68 -20.36 1.30
N GLU A 59 -8.20 -19.23 0.76
CA GLU A 59 -7.94 -19.07 -0.66
C GLU A 59 -7.16 -20.31 -1.10
N LYS A 60 -7.82 -21.24 -1.81
CA LYS A 60 -7.14 -22.44 -2.32
C LYS A 60 -5.97 -21.98 -3.18
N GLU A 61 -4.77 -22.46 -2.85
CA GLU A 61 -3.53 -22.15 -3.55
C GLU A 61 -3.78 -22.30 -5.06
N THR A 62 -3.75 -21.17 -5.78
CA THR A 62 -4.10 -21.17 -7.20
C THR A 62 -3.04 -21.93 -7.99
N GLN A 63 -3.37 -22.44 -9.18
CA GLN A 63 -2.38 -23.07 -10.05
C GLN A 63 -1.17 -22.14 -10.31
N ASN A 64 -1.42 -20.83 -10.40
CA ASN A 64 -0.36 -19.82 -10.55
C ASN A 64 0.56 -19.74 -9.33
N GLU A 65 0.02 -19.84 -8.11
CA GLU A 65 0.82 -19.85 -6.87
C GLU A 65 1.76 -21.05 -6.79
N GLN A 66 1.26 -22.24 -7.11
CA GLN A 66 2.07 -23.46 -7.14
C GLN A 66 3.21 -23.35 -8.18
N GLU A 67 2.92 -22.74 -9.33
CA GLU A 67 3.92 -22.50 -10.37
C GLU A 67 4.98 -21.49 -9.94
N ILE A 68 4.62 -20.39 -9.28
CA ILE A 68 5.57 -19.38 -8.75
C ILE A 68 6.46 -20.00 -7.68
N LYS A 69 5.86 -20.78 -6.76
CA LYS A 69 6.61 -21.52 -5.72
C LYS A 69 7.61 -22.49 -6.34
N SER A 70 7.18 -23.25 -7.35
CA SER A 70 8.05 -24.14 -8.11
C SER A 70 9.17 -23.38 -8.81
N LEU A 71 8.87 -22.26 -9.45
CA LEU A 71 9.83 -21.42 -10.15
C LEU A 71 10.92 -20.88 -9.20
N LEU A 72 10.52 -20.32 -8.06
CA LEU A 72 11.43 -19.82 -7.04
C LEU A 72 12.34 -20.93 -6.51
N SER A 73 11.78 -22.12 -6.23
CA SER A 73 12.57 -23.27 -5.76
C SER A 73 13.62 -23.77 -6.78
N LYS A 74 13.35 -23.61 -8.08
CA LYS A 74 14.27 -23.99 -9.17
C LYS A 74 15.39 -22.97 -9.38
N ILE A 75 15.10 -21.70 -9.15
CA ILE A 75 16.03 -20.60 -9.42
C ILE A 75 16.89 -20.31 -8.20
N ILE A 76 16.30 -20.17 -7.02
CA ILE A 76 17.01 -19.75 -5.81
C ILE A 76 17.83 -20.92 -5.28
N MET A 77 19.10 -20.89 -5.61
CA MET A 77 20.09 -21.83 -5.10
C MET A 77 20.77 -21.26 -3.85
N ARG A 78 21.41 -22.13 -3.08
CA ARG A 78 22.23 -21.72 -1.92
C ARG A 78 23.35 -20.74 -2.32
N ASP A 79 23.82 -20.81 -3.56
CA ASP A 79 24.88 -19.98 -4.13
C ASP A 79 24.29 -18.94 -5.07
N ILE A 80 24.61 -17.66 -4.81
CA ILE A 80 24.12 -16.50 -5.57
C ILE A 80 24.63 -16.52 -7.02
N ASN A 81 25.87 -16.96 -7.26
CA ASN A 81 26.45 -17.03 -8.61
C ASN A 81 25.76 -18.09 -9.46
N LYS A 82 25.41 -19.23 -8.85
CA LYS A 82 24.63 -20.27 -9.54
C LYS A 82 23.24 -19.77 -9.89
N THR A 83 22.59 -19.07 -8.96
CA THR A 83 21.27 -18.47 -9.18
C THR A 83 21.29 -17.48 -10.35
N LYS A 84 22.33 -16.63 -10.45
CA LYS A 84 22.51 -15.69 -11.57
C LYS A 84 22.59 -16.38 -12.93
N ASN A 85 23.35 -17.47 -13.03
CA ASN A 85 23.47 -18.27 -14.25
C ASN A 85 22.14 -18.94 -14.61
N THR A 86 21.46 -19.52 -13.63
CA THR A 86 20.15 -20.14 -13.82
C THR A 86 19.10 -19.12 -14.26
N LEU A 87 19.10 -17.93 -13.67
CA LEU A 87 18.17 -16.85 -13.99
C LEU A 87 18.31 -16.37 -15.44
N GLN A 88 19.53 -16.30 -15.97
CA GLN A 88 19.76 -16.00 -17.39
C GLN A 88 19.15 -17.05 -18.33
N GLN A 89 19.16 -18.33 -17.94
CA GLN A 89 18.53 -19.40 -18.73
C GLN A 89 17.01 -19.22 -18.77
N TYR A 90 16.38 -18.78 -17.68
CA TYR A 90 14.93 -18.65 -17.58
C TYR A 90 14.36 -17.34 -18.15
N LYS A 91 15.17 -16.29 -18.31
CA LYS A 91 14.72 -14.98 -18.87
C LYS A 91 14.06 -15.07 -20.26
N ASN A 92 14.33 -16.13 -21.03
CA ASN A 92 13.79 -16.31 -22.38
C ASN A 92 12.61 -17.31 -22.47
N HIS A 93 12.23 -17.97 -21.37
CA HIS A 93 11.33 -19.13 -21.40
C HIS A 93 9.94 -18.87 -20.80
N TYR A 94 9.67 -17.66 -20.30
CA TYR A 94 8.43 -17.32 -19.62
C TYR A 94 7.79 -16.05 -20.18
N ASN A 95 6.46 -16.06 -20.27
CA ASN A 95 5.66 -15.02 -20.92
C ASN A 95 4.54 -14.45 -20.02
N THR A 96 4.27 -15.02 -18.84
CA THR A 96 3.27 -14.48 -17.93
C THR A 96 3.88 -13.37 -17.07
N PHE A 97 3.06 -12.39 -16.72
CA PHE A 97 3.47 -11.24 -15.90
C PHE A 97 4.07 -11.70 -14.57
N GLU A 98 3.41 -12.61 -13.85
CA GLU A 98 3.79 -13.07 -12.53
C GLU A 98 5.17 -13.74 -12.56
N ARG A 99 5.47 -14.51 -13.61
CA ARG A 99 6.77 -15.16 -13.77
C ARG A 99 7.85 -14.14 -14.10
N VAL A 100 7.58 -13.20 -15.00
CA VAL A 100 8.53 -12.11 -15.32
C VAL A 100 8.81 -11.26 -14.08
N PHE A 101 7.77 -10.89 -13.33
CA PHE A 101 7.90 -10.21 -12.04
C PHE A 101 8.76 -11.00 -11.06
N THR A 102 8.51 -12.31 -10.92
CA THR A 102 9.29 -13.21 -10.04
C THR A 102 10.78 -13.21 -10.43
N LEU A 103 11.09 -13.31 -11.72
CA LEU A 103 12.48 -13.27 -12.21
C LEU A 103 13.13 -11.90 -11.93
N ASN A 104 12.43 -10.81 -12.20
CA ASN A 104 12.94 -9.46 -11.99
C ASN A 104 13.14 -9.15 -10.50
N PHE A 105 12.25 -9.65 -9.64
CA PHE A 105 12.39 -9.58 -8.20
C PHE A 105 13.68 -10.29 -7.75
N VAL A 106 13.91 -11.54 -8.18
CA VAL A 106 15.14 -12.28 -7.81
C VAL A 106 16.39 -11.59 -8.36
N ASP A 107 16.37 -11.10 -9.60
CA ASP A 107 17.47 -10.35 -10.22
C ASP A 107 17.82 -9.09 -9.42
N HIS A 108 16.80 -8.36 -8.95
CA HIS A 108 17.00 -7.18 -8.11
C HIS A 108 17.53 -7.54 -6.72
N MET A 109 17.01 -8.59 -6.09
CA MET A 109 17.50 -9.05 -4.79
C MET A 109 18.97 -9.50 -4.86
N ILE A 110 19.42 -10.10 -5.97
CA ILE A 110 20.82 -10.39 -6.20
C ILE A 110 21.65 -9.10 -6.16
N LYS A 111 21.22 -8.05 -6.88
CA LYS A 111 21.95 -6.76 -6.91
C LYS A 111 22.01 -6.08 -5.55
N LEU A 112 20.97 -6.22 -4.73
CA LEU A 112 20.93 -5.64 -3.38
C LEU A 112 21.85 -6.36 -2.39
N ILE A 113 22.08 -7.66 -2.59
CA ILE A 113 22.80 -8.53 -1.63
C ILE A 113 24.25 -8.82 -2.08
N GLU A 114 24.53 -8.85 -3.37
CA GLU A 114 25.84 -9.17 -3.94
C GLU A 114 26.90 -8.10 -3.57
N GLY A 115 28.01 -8.52 -2.97
CA GLY A 115 29.05 -7.61 -2.49
C GLY A 115 28.73 -7.05 -1.10
N THR A 116 28.30 -5.78 -1.03
CA THR A 116 27.84 -5.13 0.20
C THR A 116 26.32 -5.17 0.24
N ASN A 117 25.76 -5.86 1.22
CA ASN A 117 24.32 -6.05 1.31
C ASN A 117 23.62 -4.77 1.78
N LEU A 118 23.01 -4.04 0.84
CA LEU A 118 22.38 -2.75 1.07
C LEU A 118 21.23 -2.82 2.10
N LEU A 119 20.57 -3.98 2.22
CA LEU A 119 19.47 -4.19 3.18
C LEU A 119 19.93 -4.28 4.63
N LEU A 120 21.25 -4.38 4.84
CA LEU A 120 21.90 -4.40 6.14
C LEU A 120 22.73 -3.13 6.40
N GLU A 121 22.74 -2.18 5.46
CA GLU A 121 23.45 -0.91 5.60
C GLU A 121 22.56 0.14 6.29
N PRO A 122 23.15 1.11 7.01
CA PRO A 122 22.41 2.23 7.59
C PRO A 122 22.04 3.25 6.50
N ILE A 123 21.03 2.93 5.71
CA ILE A 123 20.54 3.78 4.61
C ILE A 123 19.36 4.67 5.04
N SER A 124 19.22 5.82 4.38
CA SER A 124 18.08 6.73 4.59
C SER A 124 16.78 6.17 4.01
N GLU A 125 15.63 6.67 4.46
CA GLU A 125 14.31 6.36 3.88
C GLU A 125 14.27 6.66 2.37
N GLY A 126 14.79 7.83 1.97
CA GLY A 126 14.92 8.24 0.57
C GLY A 126 15.78 7.28 -0.25
N THR A 127 16.90 6.80 0.30
CA THR A 127 17.72 5.77 -0.35
C THR A 127 16.97 4.43 -0.44
N TYR A 128 16.22 4.06 0.59
CA TYR A 128 15.46 2.82 0.60
C TYR A 128 14.36 2.81 -0.46
N ILE A 129 13.55 3.88 -0.58
CA ILE A 129 12.53 3.97 -1.62
C ILE A 129 13.16 3.96 -3.02
N VAL A 130 14.26 4.67 -3.24
CA VAL A 130 14.89 4.76 -4.57
C VAL A 130 15.60 3.48 -4.98
N SER A 131 16.35 2.85 -4.07
CA SER A 131 17.25 1.73 -4.42
C SER A 131 16.64 0.37 -4.14
N VAL A 132 15.76 0.24 -3.15
CA VAL A 132 15.18 -1.06 -2.75
C VAL A 132 13.77 -1.20 -3.31
N LEU A 133 12.85 -0.35 -2.87
CA LEU A 133 11.42 -0.58 -3.05
C LEU A 133 10.92 -0.11 -4.43
N GLY A 134 11.34 1.06 -4.90
CA GLY A 134 10.95 1.64 -6.19
C GLY A 134 11.17 0.69 -7.38
N PRO A 135 12.37 0.10 -7.57
CA PRO A 135 12.61 -0.83 -8.66
C PRO A 135 11.71 -2.08 -8.64
N ILE A 136 11.24 -2.51 -7.47
CA ILE A 136 10.31 -3.64 -7.33
C ILE A 136 8.89 -3.19 -7.67
N LEU A 137 8.48 -2.04 -7.13
CA LEU A 137 7.16 -1.46 -7.39
C LEU A 137 6.97 -1.07 -8.85
N ASP A 138 8.02 -0.61 -9.53
CA ASP A 138 7.97 -0.32 -10.96
C ASP A 138 7.62 -1.57 -11.78
N GLN A 139 8.08 -2.75 -11.36
CA GLN A 139 7.69 -4.02 -12.00
C GLN A 139 6.23 -4.39 -11.75
N ILE A 140 5.62 -3.90 -10.67
CA ILE A 140 4.18 -4.06 -10.42
C ILE A 140 3.40 -3.09 -11.30
N PHE A 141 3.77 -1.81 -11.26
CA PHE A 141 3.04 -0.75 -11.93
C PHE A 141 3.19 -0.79 -13.45
N ILE A 142 4.24 -1.43 -14.00
CA ILE A 142 4.41 -1.55 -15.45
C ILE A 142 3.27 -2.32 -16.12
N LYS A 143 2.61 -3.25 -15.41
CA LYS A 143 1.42 -3.97 -15.91
C LYS A 143 0.28 -3.00 -16.23
N HIS A 144 0.19 -1.92 -15.44
CA HIS A 144 -0.85 -0.89 -15.53
C HIS A 144 -0.31 0.43 -16.08
N LYS A 145 0.83 0.42 -16.78
CA LYS A 145 1.52 1.65 -17.18
C LYS A 145 0.69 2.60 -18.03
N GLU A 146 -0.33 2.11 -18.73
CA GLU A 146 -1.20 2.97 -19.56
C GLU A 146 -2.20 3.74 -18.69
N ASN A 147 -2.63 3.15 -17.55
CA ASN A 147 -3.67 3.69 -16.69
C ASN A 147 -3.10 4.38 -15.44
N TRP A 148 -1.95 3.92 -14.93
CA TRP A 148 -1.38 4.39 -13.67
C TRP A 148 -0.11 5.19 -13.88
N ARG A 149 0.11 6.14 -12.96
CA ARG A 149 1.35 6.89 -12.84
C ARG A 149 1.81 6.83 -11.39
N ALA A 150 2.96 6.20 -11.16
CA ALA A 150 3.65 6.27 -9.88
C ALA A 150 4.62 7.46 -9.87
N LYS A 151 4.67 8.19 -8.75
CA LYS A 151 5.68 9.21 -8.47
C LYS A 151 6.37 8.87 -7.16
N TYR A 152 7.70 8.79 -7.18
CA TYR A 152 8.52 8.51 -6.00
C TYR A 152 9.26 9.75 -5.53
N GLY A 153 9.67 9.72 -4.27
CA GLY A 153 10.32 10.81 -3.57
C GLY A 153 9.30 11.60 -2.74
N GLU A 154 9.82 12.48 -1.89
CA GLU A 154 9.00 13.31 -1.00
C GLU A 154 8.05 14.20 -1.85
N THR A 155 6.83 13.73 -2.06
CA THR A 155 5.85 14.29 -3.02
C THR A 155 4.60 14.74 -2.30
N CYS A 156 4.04 15.88 -2.70
CA CYS A 156 2.86 16.45 -2.05
C CYS A 156 1.58 15.95 -2.70
N LEU A 157 0.61 15.57 -1.88
CA LEU A 157 -0.71 15.12 -2.31
C LEU A 157 -1.54 16.29 -2.83
N LYS A 158 -1.96 16.23 -4.10
CA LYS A 158 -2.80 17.26 -4.73
C LYS A 158 -4.14 17.38 -4.02
N ALA A 159 -4.75 16.26 -3.63
CA ALA A 159 -6.02 16.27 -2.92
C ALA A 159 -5.92 17.05 -1.60
N SER A 160 -4.82 16.86 -0.85
CA SER A 160 -4.56 17.60 0.38
C SER A 160 -4.29 19.08 0.11
N ALA A 161 -3.57 19.41 -0.95
CA ALA A 161 -3.37 20.81 -1.34
C ALA A 161 -4.71 21.49 -1.67
N LYS A 162 -5.61 20.82 -2.40
CA LYS A 162 -6.95 21.34 -2.69
C LYS A 162 -7.74 21.58 -1.41
N GLU A 163 -7.84 20.57 -0.54
CA GLU A 163 -8.57 20.65 0.75
C GLU A 163 -8.07 21.84 1.59
N CYS A 164 -6.76 21.94 1.86
CA CYS A 164 -6.18 23.01 2.68
C CYS A 164 -6.32 24.41 2.06
N ASN A 165 -6.40 24.51 0.74
CA ASN A 165 -6.46 25.79 0.03
C ASN A 165 -7.88 26.23 -0.30
N THR A 166 -8.89 25.37 -0.16
CA THR A 166 -10.29 25.67 -0.53
C THR A 166 -10.84 26.85 0.27
N GLN A 167 -10.39 27.03 1.52
CA GLN A 167 -10.83 28.12 2.40
C GLN A 167 -9.88 29.33 2.42
N LYS A 168 -8.78 29.29 1.66
CA LYS A 168 -7.79 30.37 1.64
C LYS A 168 -8.15 31.42 0.59
N GLU A 169 -8.25 32.67 1.02
CA GLU A 169 -8.30 33.85 0.15
C GLU A 169 -7.07 33.94 -0.78
N ASP A 170 -7.20 34.67 -1.89
CA ASP A 170 -6.17 34.71 -2.94
C ASP A 170 -4.82 35.30 -2.48
N ASP A 171 -4.84 36.18 -1.48
CA ASP A 171 -3.65 36.80 -0.91
C ASP A 171 -2.91 35.88 0.07
N ASN A 172 -3.53 34.77 0.50
CA ASN A 172 -2.93 33.84 1.43
C ASN A 172 -2.00 32.85 0.73
N ARG A 173 -0.84 32.59 1.37
CA ARG A 173 0.11 31.57 0.90
C ARG A 173 -0.59 30.22 0.80
N ARG A 174 -0.57 29.66 -0.41
CA ARG A 174 -1.12 28.33 -0.69
C ARG A 174 -0.25 27.25 -0.03
N SER A 175 -0.89 26.27 0.59
CA SER A 175 -0.24 25.09 1.14
C SER A 175 0.09 24.09 0.02
N PRO A 176 1.28 23.46 0.02
CA PRO A 176 1.67 22.51 -1.03
C PRO A 176 0.95 21.16 -0.92
N GLY A 177 0.26 20.88 0.20
CA GLY A 177 -0.34 19.59 0.53
C GLY A 177 0.60 18.71 1.38
N LYS A 178 0.04 17.67 2.02
CA LYS A 178 0.83 16.73 2.83
C LYS A 178 1.78 15.92 1.95
N LYS A 179 3.02 15.78 2.42
CA LYS A 179 4.09 15.04 1.73
C LYS A 179 4.02 13.54 2.02
N ILE A 180 4.45 12.68 1.10
CA ILE A 180 4.56 11.21 1.26
C ILE A 180 5.65 10.68 0.30
N ASP A 181 6.19 9.48 0.53
CA ASP A 181 7.30 8.94 -0.27
C ASP A 181 6.92 8.46 -1.68
N ALA A 182 5.67 8.02 -1.87
CA ALA A 182 5.16 7.77 -3.20
C ALA A 182 3.64 7.95 -3.31
N ILE A 183 3.19 8.38 -4.48
CA ILE A 183 1.78 8.53 -4.84
C ILE A 183 1.52 7.79 -6.16
N ILE A 184 0.40 7.05 -6.21
CA ILE A 184 -0.10 6.40 -7.41
C ILE A 184 -1.37 7.15 -7.86
N THR A 185 -1.37 7.57 -9.12
CA THR A 185 -2.44 8.35 -9.75
C THR A 185 -3.06 7.57 -10.90
N LEU A 186 -4.39 7.64 -11.04
CA LEU A 186 -5.08 7.31 -12.28
C LEU A 186 -4.81 8.40 -13.32
N LYS A 187 -4.35 8.01 -14.51
CA LYS A 187 -3.85 8.95 -15.52
C LYS A 187 -4.96 9.73 -16.22
N GLU A 188 -6.05 9.04 -16.56
CA GLU A 188 -7.16 9.63 -17.31
C GLU A 188 -7.91 10.64 -16.46
N GLU A 189 -8.16 10.31 -15.20
CA GLU A 189 -8.90 11.14 -14.24
C GLU A 189 -8.00 12.16 -13.52
N ASP A 190 -6.67 11.99 -13.58
CA ASP A 190 -5.67 12.71 -12.76
C ASP A 190 -5.97 12.68 -11.25
N GLU A 191 -6.62 11.62 -10.77
CA GLU A 191 -6.99 11.44 -9.36
C GLU A 191 -6.06 10.43 -8.65
N GLU A 192 -5.60 10.81 -7.46
CA GLU A 192 -4.69 10.05 -6.61
C GLU A 192 -5.49 9.00 -5.84
N PHE A 193 -5.03 7.74 -5.80
CA PHE A 193 -5.82 6.65 -5.18
C PHE A 193 -5.05 5.71 -4.25
N SER A 194 -3.71 5.75 -4.28
CA SER A 194 -2.87 4.96 -3.38
C SER A 194 -1.61 5.73 -3.02
N ILE A 195 -1.09 5.45 -1.84
CA ILE A 195 0.10 6.11 -1.28
C ILE A 195 1.05 5.08 -0.65
N ILE A 196 2.34 5.41 -0.60
CA ILE A 196 3.39 4.57 -0.02
C ILE A 196 4.28 5.41 0.88
N GLU A 197 4.59 4.89 2.06
CA GLU A 197 5.49 5.50 3.04
C GLU A 197 6.58 4.53 3.49
N VAL A 198 7.80 5.02 3.68
CA VAL A 198 8.93 4.30 4.26
C VAL A 198 9.21 4.88 5.64
N SER A 199 8.77 4.17 6.66
CA SER A 199 8.96 4.58 8.05
C SER A 199 10.30 4.11 8.59
N GLY A 200 11.29 4.97 8.53
CA GLY A 200 12.60 4.78 9.11
C GLY A 200 13.55 3.90 8.29
N PRO A 201 14.87 3.96 8.62
CA PRO A 201 15.86 3.06 8.07
C PRO A 201 15.51 1.57 8.31
N PRO A 202 15.86 0.66 7.38
CA PRO A 202 15.46 -0.76 7.42
C PRO A 202 15.89 -1.53 8.68
N LEU A 203 16.85 -1.01 9.45
CA LEU A 203 17.40 -1.63 10.66
C LEU A 203 17.11 -0.87 11.95
N LYS A 204 16.50 0.32 11.89
CA LYS A 204 16.26 1.14 13.08
C LYS A 204 14.81 0.98 13.51
N SER A 205 14.60 0.44 14.71
CA SER A 205 13.26 0.42 15.31
C SER A 205 12.95 1.80 15.86
N ASP A 206 11.97 2.47 15.26
CA ASP A 206 11.41 3.71 15.77
C ASP A 206 9.89 3.62 15.73
N TRP A 207 9.32 3.15 16.83
CA TRP A 207 7.90 2.87 16.92
C TRP A 207 7.04 4.14 16.96
N THR A 208 7.59 5.23 17.48
CA THR A 208 6.91 6.52 17.50
C THR A 208 6.81 7.07 16.07
N HIS A 209 7.91 7.03 15.32
CA HIS A 209 7.94 7.41 13.91
C HIS A 209 6.97 6.57 13.08
N PHE A 210 7.05 5.23 13.19
CA PHE A 210 6.12 4.31 12.53
C PHE A 210 4.65 4.62 12.78
N LYS A 211 4.28 4.93 14.02
CA LYS A 211 2.90 5.30 14.39
C LYS A 211 2.49 6.66 13.82
N GLY A 212 3.39 7.63 13.86
CA GLY A 212 3.18 8.96 13.28
C GLY A 212 2.90 8.87 11.78
N ASP A 213 3.73 8.14 11.06
CA ASP A 213 3.58 7.88 9.63
C ASP A 213 2.30 7.09 9.30
N ARG A 214 1.94 6.12 10.14
CA ARG A 214 0.67 5.41 9.98
C ARG A 214 -0.53 6.36 10.12
N MET A 215 -0.49 7.28 11.08
CA MET A 215 -1.54 8.30 11.24
C MET A 215 -1.58 9.25 10.05
N LYS A 216 -0.41 9.62 9.51
CA LYS A 216 -0.27 10.40 8.29
C LYS A 216 -0.92 9.69 7.09
N ILE A 217 -0.65 8.39 6.88
CA ILE A 217 -1.31 7.56 5.87
C ILE A 217 -2.83 7.61 6.03
N ILE A 218 -3.36 7.39 7.24
CA ILE A 218 -4.80 7.41 7.51
C ILE A 218 -5.41 8.76 7.10
N LYS A 219 -4.81 9.87 7.55
CA LYS A 219 -5.28 11.23 7.25
C LYS A 219 -5.29 11.46 5.73
N MET A 220 -4.27 11.00 5.00
CA MET A 220 -4.18 11.18 3.55
C MET A 220 -5.18 10.30 2.78
N LEU A 221 -5.38 9.04 3.17
CA LEU A 221 -6.40 8.17 2.55
C LEU A 221 -7.82 8.71 2.77
N LYS A 222 -8.09 9.31 3.94
CA LYS A 222 -9.35 10.03 4.20
C LYS A 222 -9.54 11.19 3.22
N THR A 223 -8.51 12.03 3.05
CA THR A 223 -8.53 13.13 2.08
C THR A 223 -8.81 12.63 0.64
N LEU A 224 -8.17 11.53 0.22
CA LEU A 224 -8.44 10.92 -1.09
C LEU A 224 -9.89 10.45 -1.23
N MET A 225 -10.42 9.76 -0.22
CA MET A 225 -11.81 9.29 -0.24
C MET A 225 -12.81 10.45 -0.28
N ASN A 226 -12.56 11.51 0.50
CA ASN A 226 -13.38 12.71 0.51
C ASN A 226 -13.37 13.40 -0.85
N ARG A 227 -12.19 13.50 -1.47
CA ARG A 227 -12.03 14.05 -2.82
C ARG A 227 -12.87 13.28 -3.85
N LEU A 228 -12.89 11.96 -3.79
CA LEU A 228 -13.74 11.14 -4.66
C LEU A 228 -15.24 11.39 -4.39
N ALA A 229 -15.63 11.49 -3.11
CA ALA A 229 -17.01 11.80 -2.74
C ALA A 229 -17.45 13.19 -3.21
N GLU A 230 -16.57 14.19 -3.21
CA GLU A 230 -16.85 15.54 -3.74
C GLU A 230 -17.11 15.53 -5.25
N ILE A 231 -16.39 14.69 -6.01
CA ILE A 231 -16.57 14.57 -7.46
C ILE A 231 -17.94 13.96 -7.78
N ARG A 232 -18.42 13.02 -6.96
CA ARG A 232 -19.72 12.34 -7.11
C ARG A 232 -20.50 12.30 -5.78
N PRO A 233 -21.13 13.43 -5.36
CA PRO A 233 -21.74 13.55 -4.03
C PRO A 233 -22.99 12.68 -3.82
N ASN A 234 -23.66 12.26 -4.91
CA ASN A 234 -24.86 11.43 -4.85
C ASN A 234 -24.57 9.93 -5.02
N SER A 235 -23.32 9.56 -5.28
CA SER A 235 -22.91 8.17 -5.47
C SER A 235 -22.51 7.52 -4.15
N ASN A 236 -22.67 6.20 -4.06
CA ASN A 236 -22.37 5.47 -2.83
C ASN A 236 -20.85 5.23 -2.69
N ILE A 237 -20.13 6.20 -2.10
CA ILE A 237 -18.68 6.12 -1.87
C ILE A 237 -18.24 4.90 -1.03
N ARG A 238 -19.15 4.27 -0.26
CA ARG A 238 -18.84 3.10 0.59
C ARG A 238 -18.45 1.86 -0.20
N MET A 239 -18.72 1.84 -1.51
CA MET A 239 -18.28 0.74 -2.38
C MET A 239 -16.77 0.77 -2.65
N LEU A 240 -16.12 1.92 -2.46
CA LEU A 240 -14.70 2.09 -2.77
C LEU A 240 -13.82 1.58 -1.63
N ARG A 241 -12.68 1.02 -2.03
CA ARG A 241 -11.57 0.64 -1.15
C ARG A 241 -10.32 1.30 -1.66
N LEU A 242 -9.62 2.01 -0.78
CA LEU A 242 -8.30 2.56 -1.06
C LEU A 242 -7.25 1.72 -0.35
N TYR A 243 -6.05 1.67 -0.90
CA TYR A 243 -4.95 0.94 -0.28
C TYR A 243 -3.73 1.84 -0.08
N ALA A 244 -2.93 1.50 0.92
CA ALA A 244 -1.62 2.11 1.13
C ALA A 244 -0.60 1.05 1.54
N MET A 245 0.66 1.31 1.22
CA MET A 245 1.79 0.51 1.68
C MET A 245 2.64 1.30 2.67
N GLN A 246 3.03 0.67 3.77
CA GLN A 246 4.03 1.19 4.69
C GLN A 246 5.18 0.20 4.81
N SER A 247 6.40 0.66 4.57
CA SER A 247 7.61 -0.12 4.83
C SER A 247 8.15 0.21 6.23
N TYR A 248 8.39 -0.80 7.06
CA TYR A 248 8.99 -0.64 8.38
C TYR A 248 9.81 -1.88 8.75
N LEU A 249 11.06 -1.70 9.17
CA LEU A 249 11.96 -2.80 9.59
C LEU A 249 12.10 -3.96 8.58
N ASN A 250 12.18 -3.63 7.28
CA ASN A 250 12.16 -4.61 6.18
C ASN A 250 10.89 -5.47 6.22
N GLN A 251 9.75 -4.87 6.51
CA GLN A 251 8.43 -5.47 6.35
C GLN A 251 7.57 -4.51 5.53
N LEU A 252 6.80 -5.07 4.60
CA LEU A 252 5.78 -4.34 3.87
C LEU A 252 4.44 -4.59 4.54
N ILE A 253 3.76 -3.52 4.94
CA ILE A 253 2.44 -3.57 5.55
C ILE A 253 1.47 -2.90 4.58
N ILE A 254 0.45 -3.63 4.15
CA ILE A 254 -0.59 -3.11 3.27
C ILE A 254 -1.84 -2.86 4.10
N TYR A 255 -2.38 -1.66 3.97
CA TYR A 255 -3.61 -1.24 4.62
C TYR A 255 -4.74 -1.13 3.59
N GLU A 256 -5.92 -1.63 3.94
CA GLU A 256 -7.18 -1.29 3.27
C GLU A 256 -7.85 -0.15 4.06
N PHE A 257 -8.32 0.86 3.35
CA PHE A 257 -9.07 1.99 3.87
C PHE A 257 -10.42 2.12 3.18
N ARG A 258 -11.49 2.21 3.97
CA ARG A 258 -12.87 2.32 3.46
C ARG A 258 -13.78 3.08 4.40
N LEU A 259 -14.87 3.61 3.86
CA LEU A 259 -15.98 4.17 4.63
C LEU A 259 -16.98 3.05 4.96
N LYS A 260 -17.06 2.62 6.23
CA LYS A 260 -17.92 1.50 6.63
C LYS A 260 -19.34 1.93 6.98
N TYR A 261 -19.49 3.08 7.63
CA TYR A 261 -20.78 3.71 7.96
C TYR A 261 -20.74 5.20 7.62
N ALA A 262 -21.84 5.94 7.80
CA ALA A 262 -21.81 7.40 7.66
C ALA A 262 -20.69 7.97 8.55
N GLU A 263 -19.73 8.65 7.93
CA GLU A 263 -18.57 9.29 8.57
C GLU A 263 -17.58 8.36 9.32
N VAL A 264 -17.83 7.04 9.37
CA VAL A 264 -16.94 6.08 10.06
C VAL A 264 -16.00 5.42 9.06
N TYR A 265 -14.75 5.82 9.09
CA TYR A 265 -13.69 5.23 8.28
C TYR A 265 -13.00 4.10 9.03
N THR A 266 -12.65 3.05 8.32
CA THR A 266 -11.88 1.93 8.89
C THR A 266 -10.61 1.75 8.10
N MET A 267 -9.49 1.58 8.81
CA MET A 267 -8.24 1.12 8.24
C MET A 267 -7.88 -0.23 8.86
N VAL A 268 -7.61 -1.23 8.03
CA VAL A 268 -7.21 -2.57 8.47
C VAL A 268 -5.94 -3.02 7.78
N GLU A 269 -5.06 -3.70 8.51
CA GLU A 269 -3.90 -4.39 7.93
C GLU A 269 -4.40 -5.61 7.16
N VAL A 270 -4.25 -5.62 5.84
CA VAL A 270 -4.66 -6.73 4.97
C VAL A 270 -3.50 -7.64 4.61
N LEU A 271 -2.28 -7.12 4.56
CA LEU A 271 -1.06 -7.90 4.34
C LEU A 271 0.06 -7.38 5.23
N LYS A 272 0.87 -8.31 5.74
CA LYS A 272 2.13 -7.99 6.42
C LYS A 272 3.19 -8.98 5.99
N ILE A 273 4.14 -8.50 5.22
CA ILE A 273 5.02 -9.34 4.41
C ILE A 273 6.47 -9.08 4.79
N PRO A 274 7.22 -10.08 5.27
CA PRO A 274 8.64 -9.90 5.57
C PRO A 274 9.45 -9.76 4.28
N PHE A 275 10.34 -8.78 4.25
CA PHE A 275 11.28 -8.57 3.16
C PHE A 275 12.58 -9.36 3.43
N PRO A 276 13.07 -10.20 2.49
CA PRO A 276 14.29 -10.98 2.69
C PRO A 276 15.50 -10.05 2.91
N LYS A 277 16.26 -10.25 4.00
CA LYS A 277 17.37 -9.35 4.37
C LYS A 277 18.73 -9.91 3.96
N SER A 278 18.80 -11.20 3.68
CA SER A 278 20.00 -11.92 3.31
C SER A 278 19.71 -12.98 2.25
N TRP A 279 20.75 -13.51 1.61
CA TRP A 279 20.58 -14.60 0.64
C TRP A 279 19.99 -15.87 1.27
N LYS A 280 20.21 -16.07 2.58
CA LYS A 280 19.60 -17.19 3.30
C LYS A 280 18.07 -17.07 3.37
N ASP A 281 17.58 -15.84 3.53
CA ASP A 281 16.15 -15.53 3.67
C ASP A 281 15.41 -15.63 2.33
N MET A 282 16.13 -15.55 1.20
CA MET A 282 15.55 -15.69 -0.13
C MET A 282 14.85 -17.04 -0.36
N LYS A 283 15.12 -18.06 0.46
CA LYS A 283 14.37 -19.32 0.41
C LYS A 283 12.87 -19.14 0.71
N GLU A 284 12.54 -18.13 1.50
CA GLU A 284 11.18 -17.77 1.88
C GLU A 284 10.64 -16.62 1.01
N SER A 285 11.26 -16.33 -0.14
CA SER A 285 10.85 -15.22 -1.00
C SER A 285 9.49 -15.40 -1.65
N TYR A 286 8.90 -16.60 -1.55
CA TYR A 286 7.56 -16.88 -2.05
C TYR A 286 6.53 -15.94 -1.42
N GLU A 287 6.58 -15.75 -0.11
CA GLU A 287 5.64 -14.88 0.62
C GLU A 287 5.68 -13.44 0.13
N ILE A 288 6.87 -12.91 -0.16
CA ILE A 288 7.00 -11.54 -0.68
C ILE A 288 6.57 -11.40 -2.12
N VAL A 289 6.92 -12.35 -2.98
CA VAL A 289 6.48 -12.32 -4.38
C VAL A 289 4.96 -12.41 -4.44
N MET A 290 4.35 -13.34 -3.71
CA MET A 290 2.90 -13.49 -3.70
C MET A 290 2.18 -12.30 -3.05
N GLY A 291 2.71 -11.79 -1.92
CA GLY A 291 2.13 -10.64 -1.26
C GLY A 291 2.15 -9.38 -2.15
N LEU A 292 3.21 -9.18 -2.94
CA LEU A 292 3.29 -8.08 -3.90
C LEU A 292 2.36 -8.26 -5.11
N LEU A 293 2.21 -9.49 -5.61
CA LEU A 293 1.22 -9.79 -6.65
C LEU A 293 -0.22 -9.63 -6.15
N LYS A 294 -0.48 -9.97 -4.87
CA LYS A 294 -1.78 -9.71 -4.25
C LYS A 294 -2.02 -8.21 -4.09
N TYR A 295 -1.01 -7.45 -3.68
CA TYR A 295 -1.11 -5.98 -3.63
C TYR A 295 -1.41 -5.36 -5.00
N GLU A 296 -0.77 -5.85 -6.07
CA GLU A 296 -1.07 -5.44 -7.45
C GLU A 296 -2.55 -5.65 -7.79
N ARG A 297 -3.10 -6.84 -7.50
CA ARG A 297 -4.50 -7.15 -7.75
C ARG A 297 -5.45 -6.25 -6.96
N LEU A 298 -5.17 -6.02 -5.67
CA LEU A 298 -5.96 -5.11 -4.83
C LEU A 298 -6.01 -3.70 -5.40
N LEU A 299 -4.88 -3.20 -5.92
CA LEU A 299 -4.84 -1.90 -6.60
C LEU A 299 -5.58 -1.91 -7.94
N SER A 300 -5.53 -2.99 -8.72
CA SER A 300 -6.32 -3.16 -9.96
C SER A 300 -7.80 -3.02 -9.67
N GLU A 301 -8.31 -3.84 -8.75
CA GLU A 301 -9.72 -3.83 -8.34
C GLU A 301 -10.14 -2.48 -7.76
N SER A 302 -9.28 -1.85 -6.96
CA SER A 302 -9.50 -0.48 -6.46
C SER A 302 -9.64 0.50 -7.61
N SER A 303 -8.69 0.51 -8.56
CA SER A 303 -8.69 1.43 -9.69
C SER A 303 -9.92 1.26 -10.58
N GLU A 304 -10.30 0.02 -10.89
CA GLU A 304 -11.50 -0.29 -11.67
C GLU A 304 -12.75 0.19 -10.94
N SER A 305 -12.87 -0.08 -9.63
CA SER A 305 -14.03 0.38 -8.84
C SER A 305 -14.13 1.91 -8.77
N ILE A 306 -13.00 2.62 -8.72
CA ILE A 306 -12.95 4.08 -8.74
C ILE A 306 -13.39 4.60 -10.11
N GLN A 307 -12.88 4.01 -11.19
CA GLN A 307 -13.29 4.38 -12.54
C GLN A 307 -14.79 4.15 -12.73
N ASP A 308 -15.31 2.98 -12.38
CA ASP A 308 -16.74 2.69 -12.43
C ASP A 308 -17.55 3.72 -11.63
N PHE A 309 -17.09 4.06 -10.42
CA PHE A 309 -17.73 5.09 -9.59
C PHE A 309 -17.72 6.48 -10.25
N LEU A 310 -16.62 6.87 -10.89
CA LEU A 310 -16.47 8.16 -11.55
C LEU A 310 -17.24 8.24 -12.87
N TRP A 311 -17.46 7.13 -13.57
CA TRP A 311 -18.08 7.06 -14.90
C TRP A 311 -19.52 6.53 -14.90
N SER A 312 -20.03 6.02 -13.77
CA SER A 312 -21.42 5.59 -13.64
C SER A 312 -22.39 6.73 -14.01
N ASN A 313 -23.35 6.44 -14.91
CA ASN A 313 -24.35 7.43 -15.30
C ASN A 313 -25.42 7.56 -14.20
N ASP A 314 -25.72 8.79 -13.77
CA ASP A 314 -26.79 9.10 -12.79
C ASP A 314 -28.23 8.85 -13.34
N ASN A 315 -28.37 8.10 -14.43
CA ASN A 315 -29.62 7.99 -15.20
C ASN A 315 -30.63 6.98 -14.64
N GLU A 316 -30.35 6.28 -13.54
CA GLU A 316 -31.34 5.36 -12.94
C GLU A 316 -32.31 6.05 -11.96
N SER A 317 -32.11 7.32 -11.59
CA SER A 317 -32.99 8.03 -10.65
C SER A 317 -34.12 8.85 -11.31
N LYS A 318 -34.51 8.56 -12.56
CA LYS A 318 -35.63 9.22 -13.25
C LYS A 318 -36.79 8.31 -13.67
N THR A 319 -36.92 7.13 -13.06
CA THR A 319 -38.11 6.28 -13.22
C THR A 319 -38.66 5.85 -11.88
N CYS A 320 -39.37 6.79 -11.24
CA CYS A 320 -40.55 6.56 -10.41
C CYS A 320 -41.12 7.93 -10.02
N GLN A 321 -41.88 8.53 -10.96
CA GLN A 321 -42.93 9.49 -10.62
C GLN A 321 -44.26 8.76 -10.53
#